data_AF-A0A7S2PBB0-F1
#
_entry.id   AF-A0A7S2PBB0-F1
#
_cell.length_a   1.000
_cell.length_b   1.000
_cell.length_c   1.000
_cell.angle_alpha   90.00
_cell.angle_beta   90.00
_cell.angle_gamma   90.00
#
_symmetry.space_group_name_H-M   'P 1'
#
loop_
_entity.id
_entity.type
_entity.pdbx_description
1 polymer ?
#
loop_
_entity_poly.entity_id
_entity_poly.type
_entity_poly.pdbx_seq_one_letter_code
_entity_poly.pdbx_strand_id
1 'polypeptide(L)'
;AAGRPVVFASMGTVVTGDHEEFGWEGRPVGEDGQQRGLTGRELCRAAWGGVFDAFGRADAAAGPLVVVSLGPQQDALGDLSAPANAVCLPSVPQVEVLKAGVDVFLT
;
A
#
# COMPACT_ATOMS: atom_id res chain seq x y z
N ALA A 1 -7.12 -13.21 11.73
CA ALA A 1 -8.38 -12.45 11.61
C ALA A 1 -9.50 -13.25 12.26
N ALA A 2 -10.41 -12.63 13.00
CA ALA A 2 -11.51 -13.32 13.70
C ALA A 2 -12.57 -13.91 12.74
N GLY A 3 -12.18 -14.85 11.88
CA GLY A 3 -13.01 -15.44 10.82
C GLY A 3 -13.26 -14.53 9.61
N ARG A 4 -12.68 -13.32 9.58
CA ARG A 4 -12.86 -12.35 8.48
C ARG A 4 -11.87 -12.60 7.35
N PRO A 5 -12.27 -12.40 6.08
CA PRO A 5 -11.33 -12.36 4.96
C PRO A 5 -10.28 -11.27 5.18
N VAL A 6 -9.08 -11.48 4.65
CA VAL A 6 -7.93 -10.58 4.77
C VAL A 6 -7.50 -10.08 3.39
N VAL A 7 -7.48 -8.76 3.23
CA VAL A 7 -6.88 -8.07 2.09
C VAL A 7 -5.55 -7.50 2.55
N PHE A 8 -4.45 -7.91 1.94
CA PHE A 8 -3.12 -7.40 2.25
C PHE A 8 -2.54 -6.63 1.07
N ALA A 9 -2.15 -5.37 1.30
CA ALA A 9 -1.51 -4.51 0.31
C ALA A 9 -0.08 -4.17 0.74
N SER A 10 0.89 -4.41 -0.14
CA SER A 10 2.31 -4.12 0.10
C SER A 10 3.01 -3.83 -1.22
N MET A 11 3.50 -2.60 -1.40
CA MET A 11 4.09 -2.17 -2.69
C MET A 11 5.57 -2.55 -2.86
N GLY A 12 6.15 -3.28 -1.90
CA GLY A 12 7.58 -3.60 -1.88
C GLY A 12 8.47 -2.44 -1.43
N THR A 13 9.74 -2.77 -1.13
CA THR A 13 10.69 -1.86 -0.49
C THR A 13 11.40 -0.92 -1.43
N VAL A 14 11.44 -1.22 -2.73
CA VAL A 14 12.07 -0.33 -3.72
C VAL A 14 11.24 0.93 -3.89
N VAL A 15 9.96 0.77 -4.24
CA VAL A 15 9.05 1.90 -4.52
C VAL A 15 8.67 2.71 -3.29
N THR A 16 8.69 2.09 -2.11
CA THR A 16 8.50 2.79 -0.82
C THR A 16 9.81 3.30 -0.22
N GLY A 17 10.97 2.96 -0.81
CA GLY A 17 12.28 3.39 -0.34
C GLY A 17 12.80 4.66 -1.04
N ASP A 18 14.06 5.00 -0.79
CA ASP A 18 14.69 6.24 -1.29
C ASP A 18 15.52 6.03 -2.56
N HIS A 19 15.22 5.00 -3.36
CA HIS A 19 15.93 4.78 -4.61
C HIS A 19 15.71 5.97 -5.56
N GLU A 20 16.79 6.49 -6.15
CA GLU A 20 16.75 7.73 -6.96
C GLU A 20 15.74 7.63 -8.12
N GLU A 21 15.79 6.55 -8.89
CA GLU A 21 14.92 6.38 -10.06
C GLU A 21 13.55 5.77 -9.76
N PHE A 22 13.48 4.81 -8.83
CA PHE A 22 12.30 3.96 -8.62
C PHE A 22 11.66 4.09 -7.24
N GLY A 23 12.23 4.91 -6.36
CA GLY A 23 11.79 5.08 -4.99
C GLY A 23 10.59 6.02 -4.87
N TRP A 24 10.35 6.46 -3.64
CA TRP A 24 9.18 7.25 -3.26
C TRP A 24 9.01 8.52 -4.11
N GLU A 25 10.09 9.28 -4.30
CA GLU A 25 10.09 10.47 -5.17
C GLU A 25 10.61 10.17 -6.58
N GLY A 26 11.06 8.94 -6.84
CA GLY A 26 11.57 8.52 -8.13
C GLY A 26 10.48 8.56 -9.20
N ARG A 27 10.77 9.17 -10.35
CA ARG A 27 9.88 9.23 -11.52
C ARG A 27 10.63 8.69 -12.74
N PRO A 28 10.06 7.72 -13.48
CA PRO A 28 10.70 7.17 -14.68
C PRO A 28 11.08 8.24 -15.70
N VAL A 29 12.26 8.10 -16.30
CA VAL A 29 12.76 8.97 -17.36
C VAL A 29 12.78 8.18 -18.66
N GLY A 30 12.20 8.76 -19.73
CA GLY A 30 12.25 8.14 -21.05
C GLY A 30 13.59 8.33 -21.75
N GLU A 31 13.77 7.67 -22.90
CA GLU A 31 15.01 7.75 -23.70
C GLU A 31 15.37 9.18 -24.14
N ASP A 32 14.40 10.09 -24.18
CA ASP A 32 14.57 11.52 -24.49
C ASP A 32 14.92 12.39 -23.27
N GLY A 33 15.19 11.77 -22.13
CA GLY A 33 15.51 12.46 -20.88
C GLY A 33 14.32 13.11 -20.20
N GLN A 34 13.09 12.90 -20.70
CA GLN A 34 11.88 13.49 -20.11
C GLN A 34 11.26 12.56 -19.07
N GLN A 35 10.87 13.13 -17.94
CA GLN A 35 10.14 12.42 -16.90
C GLN A 35 8.71 12.08 -17.34
N ARG A 36 8.25 10.85 -17.08
CA ARG A 36 6.91 10.36 -17.43
C ARG A 36 6.35 9.42 -16.36
N GLY A 37 5.04 9.19 -16.40
CA GLY A 37 4.36 8.25 -15.49
C GLY A 37 4.16 8.82 -14.09
N LEU A 38 3.99 7.95 -13.10
CA LEU A 38 3.80 8.30 -11.69
C LEU A 38 5.12 8.21 -10.92
N THR A 39 5.24 8.99 -9.85
CA THR A 39 6.24 8.73 -8.80
C THR A 39 5.89 7.49 -8.00
N GLY A 40 6.86 6.93 -7.26
CA GLY A 40 6.58 5.86 -6.29
C GLY A 40 5.50 6.24 -5.28
N ARG A 41 5.52 7.48 -4.77
CA ARG A 41 4.50 8.05 -3.88
C ARG A 41 3.11 8.06 -4.51
N GLU A 42 3.00 8.62 -5.72
CA GLU A 42 1.73 8.70 -6.44
C GLU A 42 1.18 7.30 -6.72
N LEU A 43 2.03 6.36 -7.15
CA LEU A 43 1.66 4.97 -7.39
C LEU A 43 1.17 4.28 -6.11
N CYS A 44 1.92 4.38 -5.02
CA CYS A 44 1.56 3.78 -3.74
C CYS A 44 0.25 4.34 -3.21
N ARG A 45 0.09 5.67 -3.21
CA ARG A 45 -1.14 6.32 -2.76
C ARG A 45 -2.34 5.97 -3.65
N ALA A 46 -2.16 5.89 -4.97
CA ALA A 46 -3.22 5.43 -5.87
C ALA A 46 -3.63 3.98 -5.57
N ALA A 47 -2.66 3.08 -5.35
CA ALA A 47 -2.92 1.68 -5.03
C ALA A 47 -3.63 1.52 -3.68
N TRP A 48 -3.14 2.18 -2.62
CA TRP A 48 -3.77 2.13 -1.29
C TRP A 48 -5.15 2.78 -1.28
N GLY A 49 -5.31 3.92 -1.97
CA GLY A 49 -6.60 4.56 -2.18
C GLY A 49 -7.59 3.62 -2.86
N GLY A 50 -7.19 2.94 -3.94
CA GLY A 50 -8.03 1.94 -4.60
C GLY A 50 -8.42 0.76 -3.69
N VAL A 51 -7.51 0.31 -2.83
CA VAL A 51 -7.82 -0.72 -1.81
C VAL A 51 -8.85 -0.20 -0.80
N PHE A 52 -8.71 1.05 -0.34
CA PHE A 52 -9.64 1.67 0.59
C PHE A 52 -11.01 1.88 -0.05
N ASP A 53 -11.07 2.32 -1.30
CA ASP A 53 -12.33 2.51 -2.03
C ASP A 53 -13.07 1.18 -2.23
N ALA A 54 -12.35 0.10 -2.56
CA ALA A 54 -12.95 -1.21 -2.80
C ALA A 54 -13.39 -1.91 -1.50
N PHE A 55 -12.53 -1.89 -0.47
CA PHE A 55 -12.66 -2.76 0.70
C PHE A 55 -12.85 -2.02 2.03
N GLY A 56 -12.72 -0.69 2.03
CA GLY A 56 -12.85 0.15 3.21
C GLY A 56 -14.28 0.18 3.75
N ARG A 57 -14.42 0.17 5.07
CA ARG A 57 -15.69 0.24 5.78
C ARG A 57 -15.60 1.26 6.92
N ALA A 58 -16.71 1.95 7.17
CA ALA A 58 -16.82 2.92 8.26
C ALA A 58 -16.84 2.25 9.64
N ASP A 59 -17.28 0.99 9.71
CA ASP A 59 -17.21 0.16 10.91
C ASP A 59 -16.02 -0.81 10.82
N ALA A 60 -15.18 -0.80 11.85
CA ALA A 60 -14.00 -1.65 11.95
C ALA A 60 -14.32 -3.16 11.90
N ALA A 61 -15.51 -3.57 12.38
CA ALA A 61 -15.94 -4.96 12.38
C ALA A 61 -16.55 -5.42 11.05
N ALA A 62 -16.93 -4.48 10.17
CA ALA A 62 -17.59 -4.79 8.91
C ALA A 62 -16.59 -5.16 7.80
N GLY A 63 -16.99 -6.09 6.93
CA GLY A 63 -16.22 -6.46 5.74
C GLY A 63 -14.88 -7.17 6.04
N PRO A 64 -13.97 -7.24 5.05
CA PRO A 64 -12.65 -7.82 5.25
C PRO A 64 -11.79 -6.97 6.19
N LEU A 65 -10.79 -7.58 6.80
CA LEU A 65 -9.70 -6.85 7.44
C LEU A 65 -8.73 -6.39 6.35
N VAL A 66 -8.48 -5.07 6.26
CA VAL A 66 -7.50 -4.51 5.34
C VAL A 66 -6.19 -4.30 6.08
N VAL A 67 -5.09 -4.85 5.58
CA VAL A 67 -3.74 -4.65 6.11
C VAL A 67 -2.90 -3.99 5.05
N VAL A 68 -2.25 -2.88 5.39
CA VAL A 68 -1.40 -2.13 4.45
C VAL A 68 0.00 -1.97 5.04
N SER A 69 1.01 -2.40 4.27
CA SER A 69 2.42 -2.12 4.56
C SER A 69 2.83 -0.83 3.82
N LEU A 70 3.02 0.25 4.56
CA LEU A 70 3.26 1.61 4.04
C LEU A 70 4.72 1.88 3.65
N GLY A 71 5.66 1.10 4.19
CA GLY A 71 7.10 1.36 4.04
C GLY A 71 7.62 2.45 4.99
N PRO A 72 8.88 2.88 4.80
CA PRO A 72 9.60 3.72 5.76
C PRO A 72 9.24 5.22 5.70
N GLN A 73 8.50 5.67 4.69
CA GLN A 73 8.26 7.09 4.42
C GLN A 73 7.38 7.71 5.49
N GLN A 74 7.75 8.90 5.96
CA GLN A 74 6.90 9.69 6.84
C GLN A 74 5.67 10.16 6.08
N ASP A 75 4.51 10.16 6.76
CA ASP A 75 3.25 10.58 6.16
C ASP A 75 2.96 9.87 4.80
N ALA A 76 3.20 8.55 4.76
CA ALA A 76 3.02 7.77 3.54
C ALA A 76 1.61 7.94 2.93
N LEU A 77 0.58 8.03 3.78
CA LEU A 77 -0.81 8.21 3.35
C LEU A 77 -1.12 9.62 2.83
N GLY A 78 -0.49 10.67 3.35
CA GLY A 78 -0.84 12.05 3.03
C GLY A 78 -2.31 12.31 3.27
N ASP A 79 -3.03 12.75 2.23
CA ASP A 79 -4.46 13.05 2.30
C ASP A 79 -5.37 11.81 2.30
N LEU A 80 -4.82 10.60 2.14
CA LEU A 80 -5.62 9.37 2.20
C LEU A 80 -6.08 9.10 3.63
N SER A 81 -7.40 9.02 3.79
CA SER A 81 -8.01 8.62 5.05
C SER A 81 -8.12 7.09 5.12
N ALA A 82 -7.37 6.48 6.03
CA ALA A 82 -7.49 5.05 6.29
C ALA A 82 -8.90 4.72 6.82
N PRO A 83 -9.61 3.73 6.25
CA PRO A 83 -10.92 3.33 6.73
C PRO A 83 -10.82 2.61 8.07
N ALA A 84 -11.92 2.54 8.83
CA ALA A 84 -11.93 2.01 10.18
C ALA A 84 -11.53 0.52 10.27
N ASN A 85 -11.74 -0.24 9.19
CA ASN A 85 -11.34 -1.64 9.08
C ASN A 85 -9.92 -1.85 8.52
N ALA A 86 -9.13 -0.78 8.35
CA ALA A 86 -7.76 -0.86 7.88
C ALA A 86 -6.74 -0.73 9.01
N VAL A 87 -5.71 -1.57 8.97
CA VAL A 87 -4.51 -1.47 9.78
C VAL A 87 -3.35 -1.09 8.85
N CYS A 88 -2.90 0.15 8.96
CA CYS A 88 -1.79 0.67 8.16
C CYS A 88 -0.54 0.75 9.03
N LEU A 89 0.51 0.03 8.65
CA LEU A 89 1.75 -0.06 9.42
C LEU A 89 2.95 0.19 8.49
N PRO A 90 4.04 0.80 8.99
CA PRO A 90 5.26 0.97 8.18
C PRO A 90 5.82 -0.37 7.67
N SER A 91 5.72 -1.42 8.50
CA SER A 91 6.18 -2.76 8.15
C SER A 91 5.23 -3.83 8.70
N VAL A 92 5.07 -4.90 7.93
CA VAL A 92 4.33 -6.11 8.30
C VAL A 92 5.24 -7.31 8.06
N PRO A 93 5.22 -8.38 8.88
CA PRO A 93 5.96 -9.62 8.60
C PRO A 93 5.32 -10.35 7.41
N GLN A 94 5.55 -9.83 6.20
CA GLN A 94 4.85 -10.20 4.97
C GLN A 94 4.89 -11.69 4.68
N VAL A 95 6.04 -12.34 4.85
CA VAL A 95 6.16 -13.80 4.64
C VAL A 95 5.24 -14.57 5.58
N GLU A 96 5.18 -14.17 6.85
CA GLU A 96 4.34 -14.85 7.85
C GLU A 96 2.85 -14.55 7.65
N VAL A 97 2.50 -13.33 7.23
CA VAL A 97 1.13 -12.97 6.85
C VAL A 97 0.65 -13.77 5.63
N LEU A 98 1.48 -13.88 4.60
CA LEU A 98 1.16 -14.67 3.41
C LEU A 98 1.03 -16.16 3.72
N LYS A 99 1.91 -16.71 4.56
CA LYS A 99 1.81 -18.11 5.04
C LYS A 99 0.56 -18.35 5.88
N ALA A 100 0.17 -17.38 6.71
CA ALA A 100 -1.05 -17.46 7.51
C ALA A 100 -2.33 -17.45 6.65
N GLY A 101 -2.21 -17.02 5.39
CA GLY A 101 -3.29 -16.98 4.42
C GLY A 101 -3.91 -15.59 4.33
N VAL A 102 -4.00 -15.10 3.09
CA VAL A 102 -4.76 -13.90 2.72
C VAL A 102 -5.67 -14.23 1.56
N ASP A 103 -6.82 -13.59 1.50
CA ASP A 103 -7.81 -13.80 0.44
C ASP A 103 -7.45 -12.97 -0.80
N VAL A 104 -6.83 -11.80 -0.59
CA VAL A 104 -6.30 -10.94 -1.65
C VAL A 104 -4.94 -10.42 -1.23
N PHE A 105 -3.98 -10.50 -2.14
CA PHE A 105 -2.68 -9.85 -2.03
C PHE A 105 -2.49 -8.87 -3.18
N LEU A 106 -2.26 -7.59 -2.85
CA LEU A 106 -1.97 -6.52 -3.81
C LEU A 106 -0.51 -6.06 -3.63
N THR A 107 0.25 -6.05 -4.72
CA THR A 107 1.68 -5.74 -4.75
C THR A 107 2.09 -4.92 -5.96
#